data_AF-A0A371IXA2-F1
#
_entry.id   AF-A0A371IXA2-F1
#
_cell.length_a   1.000
_cell.length_b   1.000
_cell.length_c   1.000
_cell.angle_alpha   90.00
_cell.angle_beta   90.00
_cell.angle_gamma   90.00
#
_symmetry.space_group_name_H-M   'P 1'
#
loop_
_entity.id
_entity.type
_entity.pdbx_description
1 polymer ?
#
loop_
_entity_poly.entity_id
_entity_poly.type
_entity_poly.pdbx_seq_one_letter_code
_entity_poly.pdbx_strand_id
1 'polypeptide(L)'
;MIVGIIGPLDSGLKIQSNLKKIDSSLETKLYIREKAIEALEVIDECEKECDAIMFTGCGVYEAIKNKHDIKLPNVFVSKGGTSIIKAFWEIKDLGMKLDRFSIDVVENEILEDLLNEIEINPTEVYYIPFSGEKDETEYIESHIRLFEDKKVDTILTSFCAVYS
;
A
#
# COMPACT_ATOMS: atom_id res chain seq x y z
N MET A 1 24.04 -4.08 -11.41
CA MET A 1 22.76 -3.36 -11.50
C MET A 1 22.30 -3.08 -10.08
N ILE A 2 21.94 -1.83 -9.80
CA ILE A 2 21.49 -1.36 -8.49
C ILE A 2 20.02 -0.96 -8.61
N VAL A 3 19.14 -1.58 -7.83
CA VAL A 3 17.72 -1.23 -7.76
C VAL A 3 17.47 -0.37 -6.52
N GLY A 4 16.99 0.85 -6.72
CA GLY A 4 16.54 1.71 -5.64
C GLY A 4 15.12 1.33 -5.21
N ILE A 5 14.90 1.16 -3.92
CA ILE A 5 13.58 0.84 -3.35
C ILE A 5 13.13 2.04 -2.52
N ILE A 6 12.00 2.65 -2.90
CA ILE A 6 11.49 3.87 -2.26
C ILE A 6 10.16 3.58 -1.55
N GLY A 7 10.07 3.94 -0.27
CA GLY A 7 8.83 3.87 0.53
C GLY A 7 9.05 3.42 1.99
N PRO A 8 8.00 2.95 2.68
CA PRO A 8 8.08 2.62 4.11
C PRO A 8 9.04 1.47 4.42
N LEU A 9 9.65 1.50 5.62
CA LEU A 9 10.70 0.56 6.02
C LEU A 9 10.28 -0.91 5.89
N ASP A 10 9.12 -1.26 6.44
CA ASP A 10 8.64 -2.64 6.49
C ASP A 10 8.44 -3.25 5.10
N SER A 11 7.87 -2.46 4.19
CA SER A 11 7.67 -2.87 2.80
C SER A 11 8.99 -2.91 2.04
N GLY A 12 9.88 -1.93 2.26
CA GLY A 12 11.20 -1.86 1.65
C GLY A 12 12.07 -3.08 1.99
N LEU A 13 12.10 -3.47 3.28
CA LEU A 13 12.83 -4.66 3.74
C LEU A 13 12.28 -5.96 3.15
N LYS A 14 10.95 -6.10 3.07
CA LYS A 14 10.30 -7.28 2.45
C LYS A 14 10.67 -7.38 0.97
N ILE A 15 10.61 -6.28 0.22
CA ILE A 15 10.99 -6.23 -1.18
C ILE A 15 12.47 -6.62 -1.34
N GLN A 16 13.36 -5.98 -0.59
CA GLN A 16 14.79 -6.27 -0.64
C GLN A 16 15.08 -7.75 -0.37
N SER A 17 14.46 -8.34 0.65
CA SER A 17 14.62 -9.75 0.98
C SER A 17 14.16 -10.67 -0.15
N ASN A 18 13.01 -10.38 -0.77
CA ASN A 18 12.49 -11.18 -1.87
C ASN A 18 13.35 -11.06 -3.13
N LEU A 19 13.80 -9.85 -3.47
CA LEU A 19 14.72 -9.61 -4.59
C LEU A 19 16.03 -10.40 -4.42
N LYS A 20 16.61 -10.38 -3.22
CA LYS A 20 17.84 -11.16 -2.91
C LYS A 20 17.65 -12.68 -2.98
N LYS A 21 16.44 -13.18 -2.75
CA LYS A 21 16.12 -14.62 -2.93
C LYS A 21 16.00 -15.00 -4.40
N ILE A 22 15.53 -14.08 -5.25
CA ILE A 22 15.41 -14.28 -6.70
C ILE A 22 16.78 -14.20 -7.37
N ASP A 23 17.56 -13.17 -7.02
CA ASP A 23 18.92 -12.96 -7.50
C ASP A 23 19.79 -12.41 -6.37
N SER A 24 20.70 -13.25 -5.87
CA SER A 24 21.59 -12.90 -4.75
C SER A 24 22.64 -11.86 -5.13
N SER A 25 22.97 -11.75 -6.42
CA SER A 25 23.95 -10.81 -6.96
C SER A 25 23.38 -9.40 -7.16
N LEU A 26 22.04 -9.26 -7.21
CA LEU A 26 21.37 -7.98 -7.40
C LEU A 26 21.66 -7.04 -6.23
N GLU A 27 22.20 -5.86 -6.51
CA GLU A 27 22.41 -4.82 -5.50
C GLU A 27 21.13 -3.99 -5.32
N THR A 28 20.84 -3.60 -4.08
CA THR A 28 19.64 -2.82 -3.75
C THR A 28 20.00 -1.71 -2.78
N LYS A 29 19.39 -0.53 -2.94
CA LYS A 29 19.47 0.58 -1.99
C LYS A 29 18.08 0.93 -1.46
N LEU A 30 17.96 1.16 -0.16
CA LEU A 30 16.71 1.54 0.48
C LEU A 30 16.66 3.05 0.69
N TYR A 31 15.61 3.70 0.18
CA TYR A 31 15.29 5.10 0.42
C TYR A 31 13.99 5.16 1.23
N ILE A 32 14.14 5.12 2.54
CA ILE A 32 13.02 4.94 3.47
C ILE A 32 12.27 6.25 3.67
N ARG A 33 10.96 6.20 3.44
CA ARG A 33 10.00 7.28 3.69
C ARG A 33 8.66 6.68 4.11
N GLU A 34 8.18 7.08 5.29
CA GLU A 34 6.98 6.49 5.88
C GLU A 34 5.71 7.07 5.25
N LYS A 35 5.74 8.36 4.86
CA LYS A 35 4.64 8.99 4.14
C LYS A 35 4.93 9.05 2.65
N ALA A 36 3.89 8.84 1.84
CA ALA A 36 4.02 8.88 0.38
C ALA A 36 4.63 10.20 -0.13
N ILE A 37 4.25 11.34 0.47
CA ILE A 37 4.70 12.67 0.06
C ILE A 37 6.20 12.90 0.28
N GLU A 38 6.78 12.28 1.31
CA GLU A 38 8.19 12.46 1.67
C GLU A 38 9.12 11.74 0.67
N ALA A 39 8.56 10.82 -0.15
CA ALA A 39 9.31 10.10 -1.18
C ALA A 39 9.90 11.04 -2.26
N LEU A 40 9.34 12.24 -2.42
CA LEU A 40 9.89 13.28 -3.30
C LEU A 40 11.27 13.77 -2.85
N GLU A 41 11.62 13.65 -1.57
CA GLU A 41 12.90 14.12 -1.04
C GLU A 41 14.09 13.26 -1.50
N VAL A 42 13.83 12.03 -1.94
CA VAL A 42 14.86 11.02 -2.24
C VAL A 42 14.91 10.61 -3.70
N ILE A 43 13.94 11.00 -4.53
CA ILE A 43 13.87 10.55 -5.92
C ILE A 43 15.10 10.98 -6.73
N ASP A 44 15.56 12.23 -6.59
CA ASP A 44 16.75 12.74 -7.28
C ASP A 44 18.04 12.02 -6.87
N GLU A 45 18.15 11.60 -5.62
CA GLU A 45 19.30 10.85 -5.11
C GLU A 45 19.26 9.41 -5.64
N CYS A 46 18.08 8.77 -5.58
CA CYS A 46 17.85 7.44 -6.13
C CYS A 46 18.19 7.38 -7.62
N GLU A 47 17.78 8.37 -8.41
CA GLU A 47 18.07 8.44 -9.86
C GLU A 47 19.56 8.60 -10.18
N LYS A 48 20.35 9.20 -9.29
CA LYS A 48 21.80 9.35 -9.47
C LYS A 48 22.57 8.07 -9.13
N GLU A 49 22.02 7.26 -8.23
CA GLU A 49 22.73 6.17 -7.59
C GLU A 49 22.31 4.77 -8.05
N CYS A 50 21.18 4.67 -8.76
CA CYS A 50 20.56 3.41 -9.14
C CYS A 50 20.35 3.31 -10.67
N ASP A 51 20.15 2.08 -11.14
CA ASP A 51 19.87 1.77 -12.55
C ASP A 51 18.36 1.62 -12.82
N ALA A 52 17.57 1.29 -11.78
CA ALA A 52 16.12 1.14 -11.83
C ALA A 52 15.49 1.42 -10.47
N ILE A 53 14.17 1.68 -10.44
CA ILE A 53 13.44 2.05 -9.22
C ILE A 53 12.25 1.11 -8.99
N MET A 54 12.08 0.70 -7.74
CA MET A 54 10.94 -0.10 -7.29
C MET A 54 10.24 0.61 -6.13
N PHE A 55 9.01 1.05 -6.34
CA PHE A 55 8.21 1.69 -5.29
C PHE A 55 7.46 0.62 -4.47
N THR A 56 7.34 0.84 -3.16
CA THR A 56 6.68 -0.11 -2.25
C THR A 56 5.17 -0.25 -2.48
N GLY A 57 4.54 0.72 -3.16
CA GLY A 57 3.12 0.72 -3.49
C GLY A 57 2.72 1.90 -4.37
N CYS A 58 1.46 1.92 -4.82
CA CYS A 58 0.95 2.94 -5.74
C CYS A 58 0.94 4.34 -5.13
N GLY A 59 0.65 4.49 -3.83
CA GLY A 59 0.65 5.81 -3.17
C GLY A 59 2.00 6.52 -3.27
N VAL A 60 3.09 5.80 -3.02
CA VAL A 60 4.46 6.34 -3.15
C VAL A 60 4.78 6.69 -4.61
N TYR A 61 4.41 5.82 -5.54
CA TYR A 61 4.65 6.02 -6.96
C TYR A 61 3.94 7.27 -7.50
N GLU A 62 2.63 7.40 -7.22
CA GLU A 62 1.80 8.51 -7.69
C GLU A 62 2.20 9.84 -7.03
N ALA A 63 2.58 9.82 -5.75
CA ALA A 63 3.10 11.01 -5.06
C ALA A 63 4.34 11.61 -5.75
N ILE A 64 5.21 10.75 -6.29
CA ILE A 64 6.39 11.16 -7.06
C ILE A 64 5.98 11.58 -8.46
N LYS A 65 5.28 10.71 -9.20
CA LYS A 65 4.90 10.91 -10.61
C LYS A 65 4.12 12.21 -10.84
N ASN A 66 3.32 12.64 -9.87
CA ASN A 66 2.55 13.88 -9.96
C ASN A 66 3.41 15.15 -9.91
N LYS A 67 4.66 15.08 -9.41
CA LYS A 67 5.52 16.26 -9.22
C LYS A 67 6.94 16.10 -9.80
N HIS A 68 7.30 14.91 -10.25
CA HIS A 68 8.63 14.57 -10.78
C HIS A 68 8.51 13.68 -12.01
N ASP A 69 9.29 14.00 -13.05
CA ASP A 69 9.43 13.17 -14.25
C ASP A 69 10.49 12.09 -14.02
N ILE A 70 10.05 10.85 -13.81
CA ILE A 70 10.93 9.72 -13.49
C ILE A 70 11.64 9.24 -14.76
N LYS A 71 12.98 9.32 -14.76
CA LYS A 71 13.87 9.05 -15.90
C LYS A 71 14.30 7.59 -15.98
N LEU A 72 14.34 6.88 -14.85
CA LEU A 72 14.78 5.49 -14.79
C LEU A 72 13.63 4.51 -15.05
N PRO A 73 13.93 3.29 -15.57
CA PRO A 73 12.98 2.19 -15.55
C PRO A 73 12.42 1.99 -14.14
N ASN A 74 11.10 1.94 -14.03
CA ASN A 74 10.45 1.92 -12.74
C ASN A 74 9.18 1.06 -12.71
N VAL A 75 8.86 0.58 -11.52
CA VAL A 75 7.65 -0.21 -11.22
C VAL A 75 7.24 0.01 -9.77
N PHE A 76 5.98 -0.21 -9.44
CA PHE A 76 5.52 -0.29 -8.05
C PHE A 76 4.97 -1.68 -7.74
N VAL A 77 5.05 -2.10 -6.48
CA VAL A 77 4.41 -3.34 -6.03
C VAL A 77 2.91 -3.13 -5.96
N SER A 78 2.17 -3.76 -6.87
CA SER A 78 0.71 -3.74 -6.86
C SER A 78 0.16 -4.67 -5.78
N LYS A 79 -1.00 -4.30 -5.24
CA LYS A 79 -1.80 -5.19 -4.39
C LYS A 79 -2.80 -5.92 -5.29
N GLY A 80 -2.78 -7.24 -5.25
CA GLY A 80 -3.75 -8.09 -5.93
C GLY A 80 -4.71 -8.75 -4.94
N GLY A 81 -5.66 -9.53 -5.47
CA GLY A 81 -6.68 -10.19 -4.64
C GLY A 81 -6.10 -11.05 -3.52
N THR A 82 -4.97 -11.71 -3.75
CA THR A 82 -4.28 -12.53 -2.74
C THR A 82 -3.85 -11.75 -1.50
N SER A 83 -3.49 -10.47 -1.65
CA SER A 83 -3.10 -9.62 -0.53
C SER A 83 -4.28 -9.30 0.38
N ILE A 84 -5.47 -9.14 -0.22
CA ILE A 84 -6.72 -8.85 0.49
C ILE A 84 -7.24 -10.11 1.18
N ILE A 85 -7.24 -11.26 0.47
CA ILE A 85 -7.60 -12.56 1.05
C ILE A 85 -6.77 -12.83 2.30
N LYS A 86 -5.45 -12.60 2.23
CA LYS A 86 -4.56 -12.77 3.36
C LYS A 86 -4.97 -11.88 4.54
N ALA A 87 -5.25 -10.61 4.31
CA ALA A 87 -5.70 -9.69 5.36
C ALA A 87 -7.02 -10.15 6.00
N PHE A 88 -7.98 -10.60 5.19
CA PHE A 88 -9.25 -11.15 5.68
C PHE A 88 -9.08 -12.44 6.49
N TRP A 89 -8.19 -13.34 6.07
CA TRP A 89 -7.84 -14.52 6.86
C TRP A 89 -7.19 -14.15 8.19
N GLU A 90 -6.26 -13.21 8.21
CA GLU A 90 -5.63 -12.76 9.46
C GLU A 90 -6.67 -12.17 10.44
N ILE A 91 -7.64 -11.39 9.94
CA ILE A 91 -8.76 -10.87 10.76
C ILE A 91 -9.61 -12.02 11.32
N LYS A 92 -9.92 -13.02 10.49
CA LYS A 92 -10.68 -14.21 10.90
C LYS A 92 -9.93 -15.02 11.96
N ASP A 93 -8.63 -15.22 11.80
CA ASP A 93 -7.77 -15.94 12.74
C ASP A 93 -7.66 -15.21 14.10
N LEU A 94 -7.74 -13.87 14.09
CA LEU A 94 -7.82 -13.06 15.30
C LEU A 94 -9.20 -13.11 15.98
N GLY A 95 -10.18 -13.80 15.39
CA GLY A 95 -11.55 -13.86 15.91
C GLY A 95 -12.31 -12.53 15.78
N MET A 96 -11.80 -11.60 14.96
CA MET A 96 -12.45 -10.33 14.68
C MET A 96 -13.57 -10.52 13.65
N LYS A 97 -14.61 -9.69 13.76
CA LYS A 97 -15.74 -9.71 12.83
C LYS A 97 -15.43 -8.84 11.62
N LEU A 98 -15.77 -9.32 10.42
CA LEU A 98 -15.69 -8.56 9.18
C LEU A 98 -17.08 -8.15 8.68
N ASP A 99 -17.98 -7.77 9.59
CA ASP A 99 -19.39 -7.47 9.27
C ASP A 99 -19.59 -6.01 8.82
N ARG A 100 -18.81 -5.09 9.40
CA ARG A 100 -18.88 -3.64 9.15
C ARG A 100 -17.48 -3.07 9.06
N PHE A 101 -17.00 -2.83 7.84
CA PHE A 101 -15.62 -2.40 7.65
C PHE A 101 -15.47 -1.32 6.58
N SER A 102 -14.34 -0.64 6.65
CA SER A 102 -13.89 0.28 5.61
C SER A 102 -12.58 -0.22 5.01
N ILE A 103 -12.41 -0.05 3.70
CA ILE A 103 -11.23 -0.49 2.97
C ILE A 103 -10.80 0.53 1.91
N ASP A 104 -9.49 0.72 1.76
CA ASP A 104 -8.88 1.56 0.72
C ASP A 104 -8.00 0.76 -0.25
N VAL A 105 -7.65 1.41 -1.37
CA VAL A 105 -6.56 0.96 -2.27
C VAL A 105 -6.74 -0.47 -2.83
N VAL A 106 -7.98 -0.79 -3.18
CA VAL A 106 -8.41 -2.01 -3.90
C VAL A 106 -9.35 -1.56 -5.02
N GLU A 107 -9.57 -2.31 -6.09
CA GLU A 107 -10.66 -2.01 -7.05
C GLU A 107 -11.97 -2.67 -6.59
N ASN A 108 -13.12 -2.00 -6.74
CA ASN A 108 -14.39 -2.52 -6.20
C ASN A 108 -14.74 -3.92 -6.76
N GLU A 109 -14.49 -4.16 -8.05
CA GLU A 109 -14.73 -5.46 -8.69
C GLU A 109 -13.91 -6.58 -8.01
N ILE A 110 -12.64 -6.31 -7.70
CA ILE A 110 -11.77 -7.25 -6.97
C ILE A 110 -12.34 -7.51 -5.57
N LEU A 111 -12.81 -6.47 -4.87
CA LEU A 111 -13.37 -6.65 -3.53
C LEU A 111 -14.64 -7.51 -3.54
N GLU A 112 -15.56 -7.24 -4.46
CA GLU A 112 -16.83 -7.98 -4.58
C GLU A 112 -16.59 -9.46 -4.90
N ASP A 113 -15.72 -9.75 -5.88
CA ASP A 113 -15.35 -11.13 -6.24
C ASP A 113 -14.75 -11.88 -5.06
N LEU A 114 -13.87 -11.22 -4.31
CA LEU A 114 -13.22 -11.81 -3.14
C LEU A 114 -14.18 -12.13 -2.01
N LEU A 115 -15.09 -11.21 -1.67
CA LEU A 115 -16.08 -11.41 -0.62
C LEU A 115 -16.96 -12.63 -0.93
N ASN A 116 -17.36 -12.78 -2.20
CA ASN A 116 -18.10 -13.94 -2.68
C ASN A 116 -17.29 -15.24 -2.57
N GLU A 117 -16.02 -15.23 -2.98
CA GLU A 117 -15.15 -16.43 -2.99
C GLU A 117 -14.90 -16.99 -1.58
N ILE A 118 -14.75 -16.12 -0.58
CA ILE A 118 -14.45 -16.51 0.81
C ILE A 118 -15.68 -16.59 1.71
N GLU A 119 -16.88 -16.48 1.13
CA GLU A 119 -18.19 -16.57 1.79
C GLU A 119 -18.37 -15.56 2.95
N ILE A 120 -17.77 -14.37 2.83
CA ILE A 120 -18.00 -13.28 3.78
C ILE A 120 -19.12 -12.39 3.28
N ASN A 121 -20.16 -12.22 4.10
CA ASN A 121 -21.34 -11.43 3.80
C ASN A 121 -21.40 -10.22 4.73
N PRO A 122 -20.64 -9.14 4.45
CA PRO A 122 -20.64 -7.97 5.30
C PRO A 122 -21.98 -7.23 5.20
N THR A 123 -22.42 -6.70 6.33
CA THR A 123 -23.63 -5.86 6.42
C THR A 123 -23.38 -4.43 5.96
N GLU A 124 -22.15 -3.93 6.11
CA GLU A 124 -21.81 -2.55 5.78
C GLU A 124 -20.35 -2.48 5.30
N VAL A 125 -20.14 -1.97 4.08
CA VAL A 125 -18.80 -1.83 3.49
C VAL A 125 -18.64 -0.40 2.99
N TYR A 126 -17.60 0.27 3.47
CA TYR A 126 -17.19 1.59 2.98
C TYR A 126 -15.92 1.46 2.15
N TYR A 127 -16.08 1.60 0.84
CA TYR A 127 -14.99 1.54 -0.11
C TYR A 127 -14.44 2.94 -0.40
N ILE A 128 -13.15 3.16 -0.17
CA ILE A 128 -12.46 4.44 -0.39
C ILE A 128 -11.43 4.24 -1.52
N PRO A 129 -11.81 4.42 -2.79
CA PRO A 129 -10.92 4.18 -3.93
C PRO A 129 -9.68 5.07 -3.86
N PHE A 130 -8.57 4.53 -4.36
CA PHE A 130 -7.36 5.31 -4.55
C PHE A 130 -7.61 6.42 -5.60
N SER A 131 -7.11 7.62 -5.31
CA SER A 131 -7.16 8.82 -6.12
C SER A 131 -5.84 9.54 -5.92
N GLY A 132 -5.13 9.83 -7.02
CA GLY A 132 -3.89 10.60 -6.97
C GLY A 132 -4.09 12.06 -6.57
N GLU A 133 -5.35 12.53 -6.47
CA GLU A 133 -5.69 13.89 -6.02
C GLU A 133 -5.80 14.01 -4.49
N LYS A 134 -6.08 12.89 -3.80
CA LYS A 134 -6.26 12.89 -2.34
C LYS A 134 -4.93 12.73 -1.64
N ASP A 135 -4.72 13.50 -0.59
CA ASP A 135 -3.62 13.28 0.33
C ASP A 135 -3.84 12.02 1.19
N GLU A 136 -2.74 11.41 1.61
CA GLU A 136 -2.75 10.27 2.54
C GLU A 136 -3.58 10.59 3.81
N THR A 137 -3.48 11.82 4.32
CA THR A 137 -4.24 12.27 5.49
C THR A 137 -5.75 12.18 5.26
N GLU A 138 -6.24 12.48 4.06
CA GLU A 138 -7.68 12.45 3.75
C GLU A 138 -8.25 11.02 3.79
N TYR A 139 -7.45 10.02 3.40
CA TYR A 139 -7.81 8.60 3.54
C TYR A 139 -7.93 8.21 5.01
N ILE A 140 -6.94 8.59 5.81
CA ILE A 140 -6.86 8.29 7.24
C ILE A 140 -8.04 8.91 7.98
N GLU A 141 -8.29 10.21 7.77
CA GLU A 141 -9.40 10.94 8.39
C GLU A 141 -10.76 10.33 8.02
N SER A 142 -10.92 9.90 6.76
CA SER A 142 -12.16 9.24 6.31
C SER A 142 -12.40 7.93 7.06
N HIS A 143 -11.37 7.09 7.22
CA HIS A 143 -11.46 5.84 7.97
C HIS A 143 -11.74 6.07 9.46
N ILE A 144 -10.98 6.97 10.09
CA ILE A 144 -11.13 7.29 11.52
C ILE A 144 -12.55 7.80 11.80
N ARG A 145 -13.07 8.71 10.97
CA ARG A 145 -14.43 9.23 11.12
C ARG A 145 -15.49 8.13 11.08
N LEU A 146 -15.40 7.20 10.13
CA LEU A 146 -16.33 6.06 10.05
C LEU A 146 -16.30 5.19 11.31
N PHE A 147 -15.10 4.99 11.87
CA PHE A 147 -14.91 4.22 13.09
C PHE A 147 -15.45 4.95 14.33
N GLU A 148 -15.12 6.24 14.49
CA GLU A 148 -15.61 7.08 15.60
C GLU A 148 -17.15 7.25 15.57
N ASP A 149 -17.73 7.39 14.38
CA ASP A 149 -19.19 7.44 14.16
C ASP A 149 -19.87 6.06 14.31
N LYS A 150 -19.11 5.00 14.65
CA LYS A 150 -19.57 3.62 14.85
C LYS A 150 -20.24 3.00 13.62
N LYS A 151 -19.89 3.49 12.42
CA LYS A 151 -20.31 2.95 11.12
C LYS A 151 -19.56 1.67 10.78
N VAL A 152 -18.32 1.56 11.24
CA VAL A 152 -17.47 0.38 11.04
C VAL A 152 -16.83 -0.04 12.35
N ASP A 153 -16.52 -1.34 12.46
CA ASP A 153 -15.78 -1.92 13.59
C ASP A 153 -14.34 -2.29 13.20
N THR A 154 -14.02 -2.24 11.90
CA THR A 154 -12.72 -2.65 11.35
C THR A 154 -12.30 -1.73 10.21
N ILE A 155 -11.03 -1.32 10.22
CA ILE A 155 -10.40 -0.55 9.15
C ILE A 155 -9.35 -1.45 8.49
N LEU A 156 -9.43 -1.59 7.17
CA LEU A 156 -8.40 -2.20 6.35
C LEU A 156 -7.75 -1.12 5.51
N THR A 157 -6.52 -0.75 5.85
CA THR A 157 -5.81 0.32 5.16
C THR A 157 -4.39 -0.06 4.78
N SER A 158 -3.91 0.55 3.70
CA SER A 158 -2.51 0.50 3.29
C SER A 158 -1.61 1.51 4.01
N PHE A 159 -2.18 2.46 4.74
CA PHE A 159 -1.45 3.59 5.33
C PHE A 159 -1.10 3.30 6.80
N CYS A 160 0.20 3.17 7.08
CA CYS A 160 0.69 2.83 8.42
C CYS A 160 0.32 3.87 9.48
N ALA A 161 0.12 5.14 9.10
CA ALA A 161 -0.21 6.22 10.01
C ALA A 161 -1.59 6.08 10.68
N VAL A 162 -2.48 5.19 10.21
CA VAL A 162 -3.75 4.88 10.90
C VAL A 162 -3.51 4.20 12.26
N TYR A 163 -2.37 3.55 12.45
CA TYR A 163 -2.03 2.83 13.69
C TYR A 163 -1.31 3.70 14.73
N SER A 164 -1.13 5.00 14.45
CA SER A 164 -0.29 5.92 15.24
C SER A 164 -1.09 6.81 16.19
#